data_AF-A0A0F9J4N7-F1
#
_entry.id   AF-A0A0F9J4N7-F1
#
_cell.length_a   1.000
_cell.length_b   1.000
_cell.length_c   1.000
_cell.angle_alpha   90.00
_cell.angle_beta   90.00
_cell.angle_gamma   90.00
#
_symmetry.space_group_name_H-M   'P 1'
#
loop_
_entity.id
_entity.type
_entity.pdbx_description
1 polymer ?
#
loop_
_entity_poly.entity_id
_entity_poly.type
_entity_poly.pdbx_seq_one_letter_code
_entity_poly.pdbx_strand_id
1 'polypeptide(L)'
;MVKAKIKLNENEQKVLEVLSEVGHSDFYVAFDYIGDYASLSYKEVRVAARSLRKKGLAEYMRGLMTDDSEVAGSGYAITADGRDFISEGD
;
A
#
# COMPACT_ATOMS: atom_id res chain seq x y z
N MET A 1 -17.01 8.57 16.27
CA MET A 1 -17.16 7.51 15.26
C MET A 1 -16.42 6.28 15.80
N VAL A 2 -17.12 5.17 16.05
CA VAL A 2 -16.44 3.93 16.46
C VAL A 2 -15.76 3.38 15.21
N LYS A 3 -14.42 3.46 15.11
CA LYS A 3 -13.65 2.76 14.06
C LYS A 3 -13.97 1.27 14.28
N ALA A 4 -14.74 0.67 13.37
CA ALA A 4 -14.98 -0.78 13.40
C ALA A 4 -13.61 -1.47 13.37
N LYS A 5 -13.42 -2.55 14.17
CA LYS A 5 -12.14 -3.25 14.26
C LYS A 5 -11.72 -3.76 12.88
N ILE A 6 -10.80 -3.06 12.23
CA ILE A 6 -10.33 -3.41 10.88
C ILE A 6 -9.56 -4.73 10.99
N LYS A 7 -9.97 -5.73 10.21
CA LYS A 7 -9.26 -7.01 10.11
C LYS A 7 -8.57 -7.08 8.74
N LEU A 8 -7.28 -7.40 8.75
CA LEU A 8 -6.50 -7.67 7.54
C LEU A 8 -6.40 -9.18 7.28
N ASN A 9 -6.40 -9.57 6.02
CA ASN A 9 -5.93 -10.89 5.60
C ASN A 9 -4.41 -10.88 5.35
N GLU A 10 -3.84 -12.05 5.10
CA GLU A 10 -2.38 -12.20 4.93
C GLU A 10 -1.81 -11.30 3.81
N ASN A 11 -2.45 -11.24 2.64
CA ASN A 11 -1.95 -10.44 1.52
C ASN A 11 -2.10 -8.93 1.79
N GLU A 12 -3.19 -8.52 2.45
CA GLU A 12 -3.36 -7.13 2.88
C GLU A 12 -2.31 -6.72 3.90
N GLN A 13 -1.97 -7.62 4.83
CA GLN A 13 -0.96 -7.37 5.83
C GLN A 13 0.43 -7.23 5.20
N LYS A 14 0.84 -8.18 4.34
CA LYS A 14 2.11 -8.09 3.60
C LYS A 14 2.23 -6.80 2.78
N VAL A 15 1.16 -6.42 2.07
CA VAL A 15 1.18 -5.18 1.28
C VAL A 15 1.26 -3.95 2.18
N LEU A 16 0.55 -3.92 3.31
CA LEU A 16 0.61 -2.77 4.22
C LEU A 16 1.98 -2.63 4.88
N GLU A 17 2.60 -3.75 5.26
CA GLU A 17 3.97 -3.81 5.79
C GLU A 17 4.97 -3.24 4.78
N VAL A 18 4.96 -3.71 3.53
CA VAL A 18 5.80 -3.17 2.46
C VAL A 18 5.58 -1.66 2.29
N LEU A 19 4.32 -1.22 2.21
CA LEU A 19 4.01 0.21 2.09
C LEU A 19 4.46 1.02 3.32
N SER A 20 4.59 0.43 4.51
CA SER A 20 5.07 1.10 5.72
C SER A 20 6.60 1.26 5.74
N GLU A 21 7.30 0.26 5.21
CA GLU A 21 8.76 0.21 5.13
C GLU A 21 9.28 1.13 4.01
N VAL A 22 8.63 1.09 2.84
CA VAL A 22 9.13 1.79 1.64
C VAL A 22 8.27 2.98 1.20
N GLY A 23 7.00 3.01 1.57
CA GLY A 23 6.09 4.09 1.19
C GLY A 23 6.08 5.20 2.24
N HIS A 24 6.43 6.42 1.88
CA HIS A 24 6.23 7.61 2.71
C HIS A 24 5.03 8.41 2.22
N SER A 25 4.56 9.40 2.98
CA SER A 25 3.39 10.24 2.60
C SER A 25 3.55 10.88 1.21
N ASP A 26 4.79 11.08 0.77
CA ASP A 26 5.11 11.73 -0.50
C ASP A 26 5.59 10.73 -1.58
N PHE A 27 5.66 9.43 -1.26
CA PHE A 27 6.21 8.40 -2.15
C PHE A 27 5.21 7.26 -2.38
N TYR A 28 4.73 7.18 -3.62
CA TYR A 28 3.88 6.08 -4.08
C TYR A 28 4.73 4.96 -4.67
N VAL A 29 4.39 3.72 -4.31
CA VAL A 29 5.12 2.52 -4.71
C VAL A 29 4.38 1.81 -5.83
N ALA A 30 5.07 1.49 -6.92
CA ALA A 30 4.52 0.77 -8.06
C ALA A 30 4.12 -0.68 -7.69
N PHE A 31 3.14 -1.23 -8.38
CA PHE A 31 2.63 -2.58 -8.12
C PHE A 31 3.70 -3.67 -8.21
N ASP A 32 4.58 -3.59 -9.21
CA ASP A 32 5.61 -4.60 -9.44
C ASP A 32 6.57 -4.64 -8.25
N TYR A 33 7.02 -3.47 -7.79
CA TYR A 33 7.88 -3.36 -6.61
C TYR A 33 7.21 -3.93 -5.36
N ILE A 34 5.93 -3.62 -5.13
CA ILE A 34 5.19 -4.21 -3.99
C ILE A 34 5.12 -5.73 -4.13
N GLY A 35 4.88 -6.24 -5.34
CA GLY A 35 4.79 -7.68 -5.61
C GLY A 35 6.10 -8.41 -5.32
N ASP A 36 7.22 -7.84 -5.75
CA ASP A 36 8.55 -8.41 -5.53
C ASP A 36 8.88 -8.52 -4.04
N TYR A 37 8.63 -7.46 -3.26
CA TYR A 37 8.88 -7.47 -1.81
C TYR A 37 7.89 -8.33 -1.03
N ALA A 38 6.60 -8.25 -1.37
CA ALA A 38 5.57 -9.03 -0.68
C ALA A 38 5.53 -10.50 -1.13
N SER A 39 6.32 -10.89 -2.14
CA SER A 39 6.24 -12.20 -2.81
C SER A 39 4.80 -12.52 -3.27
N LEU A 40 4.15 -11.53 -3.90
CA LEU A 40 2.77 -11.61 -4.38
C LEU A 40 2.72 -11.36 -5.88
N SER A 41 1.78 -12.03 -6.56
CA SER A 41 1.50 -11.70 -7.96
C SER A 41 0.89 -10.30 -8.10
N TYR A 42 1.07 -9.68 -9.26
CA TYR A 42 0.45 -8.38 -9.59
C TYR A 42 -1.06 -8.34 -9.29
N LYS A 43 -1.76 -9.44 -9.57
CA LYS A 43 -3.20 -9.56 -9.32
C LYS A 43 -3.52 -9.53 -7.82
N GLU A 44 -2.74 -10.24 -7.01
CA GLU A 44 -2.90 -10.27 -5.56
C GLU A 44 -2.61 -8.90 -4.94
N VAL A 45 -1.52 -8.25 -5.34
CA VAL A 45 -1.18 -6.88 -4.91
C VAL A 45 -2.33 -5.93 -5.22
N ARG A 46 -2.85 -5.96 -6.46
CA ARG A 46 -3.95 -5.06 -6.86
C ARG A 46 -5.22 -5.28 -6.04
N VAL A 47 -5.54 -6.52 -5.70
CA VAL A 47 -6.70 -6.85 -4.87
C VAL A 47 -6.48 -6.38 -3.43
N ALA A 48 -5.33 -6.70 -2.84
CA ALA A 48 -4.96 -6.32 -1.48
C ALA A 48 -4.90 -4.80 -1.30
N ALA A 49 -4.14 -4.10 -2.15
CA ALA A 49 -3.98 -2.65 -2.10
C ALA A 49 -5.31 -1.90 -2.29
N ARG A 50 -6.18 -2.38 -3.18
CA ARG A 50 -7.53 -1.81 -3.35
C ARG A 50 -8.38 -1.99 -2.10
N SER A 51 -8.25 -3.13 -1.42
CA SER A 51 -8.96 -3.39 -0.17
C SER A 51 -8.45 -2.48 0.96
N LEU A 52 -7.13 -2.34 1.11
CA LEU A 52 -6.51 -1.40 2.06
C LEU A 52 -6.96 0.04 1.81
N ARG A 53 -7.05 0.47 0.55
CA ARG A 53 -7.60 1.80 0.21
C ARG A 53 -9.04 1.97 0.65
N LYS A 54 -9.89 0.96 0.47
CA LYS A 54 -11.28 1.02 0.97
C LYS A 54 -11.35 1.11 2.50
N LYS A 55 -10.35 0.59 3.20
CA LYS A 55 -10.21 0.66 4.67
C LYS A 55 -9.56 1.96 5.15
N GLY A 56 -9.12 2.85 4.24
CA GLY A 56 -8.45 4.10 4.58
C GLY A 56 -6.96 3.95 4.93
N LEU A 57 -6.37 2.77 4.75
CA LEU A 57 -4.99 2.46 5.15
C LEU A 57 -3.96 2.68 4.04
N ALA A 58 -4.42 2.86 2.80
CA ALA A 58 -3.57 3.13 1.64
C ALA A 58 -4.25 4.10 0.68
N GLU A 59 -3.44 4.85 -0.08
CA GLU A 59 -3.92 5.76 -1.11
C GLU A 59 -3.42 5.30 -2.49
N TYR A 60 -4.23 5.50 -3.53
CA TYR A 60 -3.90 5.12 -4.90
C TYR A 60 -3.53 6.35 -5.72
N MET A 61 -2.44 6.27 -6.48
CA MET A 61 -2.03 7.31 -7.42
C MET A 61 -1.81 6.76 -8.83
N ARG A 62 -2.14 7.60 -9.82
CA ARG A 62 -1.91 7.34 -11.26
C ARG A 62 -0.87 8.28 -11.83
N GLY A 63 -0.24 7.87 -12.92
CA GLY A 63 0.74 8.69 -13.62
C GLY A 63 2.00 8.87 -12.80
N LEU A 64 2.42 7.82 -12.08
CA LEU A 64 3.71 7.84 -11.41
C LEU A 64 4.80 8.05 -12.46
N MET A 65 5.77 8.88 -12.11
CA MET A 65 6.96 9.11 -12.92
C MET A 65 8.17 8.62 -12.16
N THR A 66 9.13 8.04 -12.88
CA THR A 66 10.47 7.80 -12.36
C THR A 66 11.24 9.13 -12.31
N ASP A 67 12.37 9.15 -11.61
CA ASP A 67 13.26 10.30 -11.57
C ASP A 67 13.80 10.67 -12.97
N ASP A 68 13.87 9.69 -13.87
CA ASP A 68 14.25 9.88 -15.29
C ASP A 68 13.10 10.40 -16.17
N SER A 69 12.00 10.86 -15.55
CA SER A 69 10.79 11.36 -16.24
C SER A 69 10.08 10.31 -17.10
N GLU A 70 10.29 9.02 -16.82
CA GLU A 70 9.58 7.94 -17.49
C GLU A 70 8.28 7.59 -16.75
N VAL A 71 7.26 7.13 -17.48
CA VAL A 71 5.99 6.73 -16.86
C VAL A 71 6.15 5.40 -16.13
N ALA A 72 6.13 5.44 -14.79
CA ALA A 72 6.12 4.28 -13.90
C ALA A 72 4.71 3.72 -13.65
N GLY A 73 3.69 4.28 -14.31
CA GLY A 73 2.33 3.75 -14.29
C GLY A 73 1.51 4.21 -13.09
N SER A 74 1.15 3.30 -12.19
CA SER A 74 0.32 3.60 -11.01
C SER A 74 0.72 2.76 -9.81
N GLY A 75 0.37 3.22 -8.62
CA GLY A 75 0.84 2.63 -7.38
C GLY A 75 0.06 3.06 -6.15
N TYR A 76 0.59 2.72 -4.99
CA TYR A 76 -0.02 3.01 -3.70
C TYR A 76 0.98 3.59 -2.69
N ALA A 77 0.49 4.44 -1.79
CA ALA A 77 1.24 4.91 -0.63
C ALA A 77 0.47 4.53 0.65
N ILE A 78 1.18 4.37 1.76
CA ILE A 78 0.56 4.22 3.07
C ILE A 78 -0.02 5.56 3.54
N THR A 79 -1.21 5.54 4.13
CA THR A 79 -1.79 6.74 4.76
C THR A 79 -1.27 6.92 6.19
N ALA A 80 -1.54 8.07 6.82
CA ALA A 80 -1.28 8.25 8.24
C ALA A 80 -2.02 7.20 9.09
N ASP A 81 -3.31 6.98 8.82
CA ASP A 81 -4.10 5.92 9.48
C ASP A 81 -3.49 4.51 9.26
N GLY A 82 -2.89 4.26 8.09
CA GLY A 82 -2.19 3.00 7.79
C GLY A 82 -0.92 2.81 8.61
N ARG A 83 -0.14 3.88 8.81
CA ARG A 83 1.06 3.86 9.65
C ARG A 83 0.70 3.65 11.12
N ASP A 84 -0.30 4.38 11.60
CA ASP A 84 -0.79 4.25 12.97
C ASP A 84 -1.27 2.82 13.23
N PHE A 85 -2.00 2.23 12.26
CA PHE A 85 -2.50 0.85 12.35
C PHE A 85 -1.39 -0.18 12.54
N ILE A 86 -0.22 -0.01 11.92
CA ILE A 86 0.93 -0.90 12.14
C ILE A 86 1.56 -0.65 13.50
N SER A 87 1.72 0.61 13.90
CA SER A 87 2.36 0.96 15.19
C SER A 87 1.54 0.56 16.43
N GLU A 88 0.22 0.45 16.31
CA GLU A 88 -0.67 -0.05 17.38
C GLU A 88 -0.70 -1.58 17.47
N GLY A 89 -0.06 -2.28 16.51
CA GLY A 89 -0.06 -3.74 16.39
C GLY A 89 1.16 -4.46 16.96
N ASP A 90 2.18 -3.73 17.46
CA ASP A 90 3.39 -4.25 18.13
C ASP A 90 3.24 -4.36 19.65
#